data_AF-G3NLI3-F1
#
_entry.id   AF-G3NLI3-F1
#
_cell.length_a   1.000
_cell.length_b   1.000
_cell.length_c   1.000
_cell.angle_alpha   90.00
_cell.angle_beta   90.00
_cell.angle_gamma   90.00
#
_symmetry.space_group_name_H-M   'P 1'
#
loop_
_entity.id
_entity.type
_entity.pdbx_description
1 polymer ?
#
loop_
_entity_poly.entity_id
_entity_poly.type
_entity_poly.pdbx_seq_one_letter_code
_entity_poly.pdbx_strand_id
1 'polypeptide(L)'
;MGDRRSLEQEALSQSSADCAIMSKNYMSRNDELRQGDSLTSNNGEWKAVFQEDTNFVIYGTKPVWASDTYGLDGIRLCLQDDCNLVMYNQRHQILWSTNSQ
;
A
#
# COMPACT_ATOMS: atom_id res chain seq x y z
N MET A 1 31.24 28.84 -19.11
CA MET A 1 31.03 27.66 -19.97
C MET A 1 30.75 26.51 -19.02
N GLY A 2 29.51 26.48 -18.50
CA GLY A 2 29.12 25.62 -17.39
C GLY A 2 28.66 24.26 -17.89
N ASP A 3 29.19 23.24 -17.24
CA ASP A 3 29.15 21.83 -17.61
C ASP A 3 27.74 21.25 -17.74
N ARG A 4 27.45 20.67 -18.92
CA ARG A 4 26.25 19.87 -19.21
C ARG A 4 26.22 18.50 -18.50
N ARG A 5 27.09 18.27 -17.52
CA ARG A 5 27.19 17.02 -16.76
C ARG A 5 26.37 17.00 -15.46
N SER A 6 25.70 18.10 -15.11
CA SER A 6 24.93 18.19 -13.86
C SER A 6 23.47 17.71 -13.98
N LEU A 7 22.96 17.52 -15.20
CA LEU A 7 21.55 17.15 -15.43
C LEU A 7 21.29 15.63 -15.39
N GLU A 8 22.34 14.81 -15.25
CA GLU A 8 22.23 13.34 -15.19
C GLU A 8 22.14 12.77 -13.75
N GLN A 9 21.93 13.60 -12.72
CA GLN A 9 21.84 13.12 -11.34
C GLN A 9 20.64 13.61 -10.51
N GLU A 10 19.81 14.51 -11.03
CA GLU A 10 18.66 15.05 -10.30
C GLU A 10 17.35 14.27 -10.48
N ALA A 11 17.31 13.26 -11.35
CA ALA A 11 16.11 12.47 -11.64
C ALA A 11 15.96 11.17 -10.81
N LEU A 12 16.86 10.88 -9.86
CA LEU A 12 16.87 9.61 -9.12
C LEU A 12 16.58 9.73 -7.62
N SER A 13 16.12 10.89 -7.14
CA SER A 13 15.87 11.09 -5.69
C SER A 13 14.44 11.50 -5.33
N GLN A 14 13.52 11.60 -6.29
CA GLN A 14 12.09 11.86 -6.02
C GLN A 14 11.30 10.55 -6.04
N SER A 15 11.32 9.83 -4.91
CA SER A 15 10.19 9.03 -4.34
C SER A 15 10.70 7.96 -3.35
N SER A 16 11.73 8.26 -2.56
CA SER A 16 12.05 7.45 -1.36
C SER A 16 12.11 8.31 -0.09
N ALA A 17 11.70 9.58 -0.16
CA ALA A 17 11.83 10.54 0.95
C ALA A 17 10.58 11.41 1.20
N ASP A 18 9.44 11.16 0.53
CA ASP A 18 8.13 11.55 1.06
C ASP A 18 7.60 10.42 1.97
N CYS A 19 8.45 9.93 2.88
CA CYS A 19 8.07 9.06 4.01
C CYS A 19 7.19 9.79 5.04
N ALA A 20 6.56 10.90 4.66
CA ALA A 20 5.43 11.41 5.39
C ALA A 20 4.33 10.35 5.29
N ILE A 21 3.88 9.90 6.47
CA ILE A 21 2.55 9.39 6.78
C ILE A 21 1.52 10.42 6.26
N MET A 22 1.42 10.61 4.95
CA MET A 22 0.31 11.30 4.33
C MET A 22 -0.73 10.21 4.23
N SER A 23 -1.75 10.31 5.08
CA SER A 23 -2.96 9.48 5.03
C SER A 23 -3.47 9.46 3.59
N LYS A 24 -3.02 8.49 2.79
CA LYS A 24 -3.48 8.32 1.42
C LYS A 24 -4.94 7.93 1.53
N ASN A 25 -5.80 8.61 0.78
CA ASN A 25 -7.22 8.30 0.76
C ASN A 25 -7.58 7.30 -0.34
N TYR A 26 -6.60 6.99 -1.18
CA TYR A 26 -6.73 6.16 -2.37
C TYR A 26 -5.40 5.45 -2.63
N MET A 27 -5.48 4.30 -3.30
CA MET A 27 -4.34 3.65 -3.95
C MET A 27 -4.49 3.82 -5.45
N SER A 28 -3.38 4.11 -6.12
CA SER A 28 -3.33 4.05 -7.58
C SER A 28 -3.19 2.59 -8.05
N ARG A 29 -3.49 2.33 -9.32
CA ARG A 29 -3.19 1.01 -9.90
C ARG A 29 -1.69 0.75 -9.84
N ASN A 30 -1.31 -0.47 -9.48
CA ASN A 30 0.05 -0.90 -9.17
C ASN A 30 0.68 -0.26 -7.93
N ASP A 31 -0.09 0.50 -7.11
CA ASP A 31 0.39 0.88 -5.78
C ASP A 31 0.41 -0.34 -4.86
N GLU A 32 1.41 -0.37 -3.98
CA GLU A 32 1.52 -1.33 -2.90
C GLU A 32 1.41 -0.63 -1.54
N LEU A 33 0.70 -1.26 -0.61
CA LEU A 33 0.73 -0.97 0.82
C LEU A 33 1.66 -1.97 1.50
N ARG A 34 2.49 -1.48 2.39
CA ARG A 34 3.36 -2.27 3.25
C ARG A 34 2.79 -2.36 4.64
N GLN A 35 3.26 -3.34 5.41
CA GLN A 35 2.88 -3.50 6.80
C GLN A 35 3.05 -2.17 7.56
N GLY A 36 2.03 -1.76 8.30
CA GLY A 36 1.97 -0.48 9.01
C GLY A 36 1.33 0.66 8.20
N ASP A 37 1.17 0.51 6.89
CA ASP A 37 0.52 1.53 6.08
C ASP A 37 -0.99 1.58 6.34
N SER A 38 -1.55 2.78 6.25
CA SER A 38 -2.99 2.96 6.34
C SER A 38 -3.49 4.02 5.38
N LEU A 39 -4.67 3.74 4.84
CA LEU A 39 -5.46 4.68 4.10
C LEU A 39 -6.55 5.21 5.01
N THR A 40 -6.72 6.52 5.05
CA THR A 40 -7.84 7.14 5.78
C THR A 40 -8.63 7.94 4.78
N SER A 41 -9.96 7.85 4.83
CA SER A 41 -10.88 8.61 3.98
C SER A 41 -10.96 10.08 4.41
N ASN A 42 -11.41 10.96 3.51
CA ASN A 42 -11.25 12.41 3.65
C ASN A 42 -12.22 12.98 4.69
N ASN A 43 -13.27 12.20 4.99
CA ASN A 43 -14.21 12.42 6.08
C ASN A 43 -13.70 11.85 7.42
N GLY A 44 -12.58 11.14 7.45
CA GLY A 44 -11.99 10.53 8.66
C GLY A 44 -12.77 9.33 9.21
N GLU A 45 -13.91 8.97 8.61
CA GLU A 45 -14.78 7.91 9.15
C GLU A 45 -14.36 6.51 8.74
N TRP A 46 -13.63 6.39 7.63
CA TRP A 46 -13.17 5.11 7.10
C TRP A 46 -11.66 5.07 7.11
N LYS A 47 -11.10 3.97 7.58
CA LYS A 47 -9.67 3.71 7.59
C LYS A 47 -9.40 2.28 7.17
N ALA A 48 -8.66 2.09 6.09
CA ALA A 48 -8.09 0.80 5.74
C ALA A 48 -6.68 0.73 6.31
N VAL A 49 -6.38 -0.30 7.09
CA VAL A 49 -5.08 -0.47 7.73
C VAL A 49 -4.53 -1.82 7.32
N PHE A 50 -3.32 -1.83 6.78
CA PHE A 50 -2.56 -3.06 6.64
C PHE A 50 -1.66 -3.19 7.86
N GLN A 51 -2.09 -4.04 8.79
CA GLN A 51 -1.46 -4.19 10.09
C GLN A 51 -0.13 -4.98 9.97
N GLU A 52 0.75 -4.85 10.96
CA GLU A 52 2.03 -5.59 11.01
C GLU A 52 1.84 -7.11 11.21
N ASP A 53 0.65 -7.53 11.63
CA ASP A 53 0.27 -8.94 11.78
C ASP A 53 -0.23 -9.57 10.46
N THR A 54 -0.01 -8.88 9.33
CA THR A 54 -0.45 -9.28 7.98
C THR A 54 -1.97 -9.24 7.80
N ASN A 55 -2.72 -8.62 8.71
CA ASN A 55 -4.16 -8.47 8.52
C ASN A 55 -4.49 -7.15 7.82
N PHE A 56 -5.33 -7.20 6.78
CA PHE A 56 -5.86 -6.01 6.14
C PHE A 56 -7.27 -5.76 6.67
N VAL A 57 -7.43 -4.70 7.44
CA VAL A 57 -8.69 -4.39 8.16
C VAL A 57 -9.22 -3.05 7.73
N ILE A 58 -10.52 -3.01 7.44
CA ILE A 58 -11.27 -1.79 7.15
C ILE A 58 -12.07 -1.42 8.41
N TYR A 59 -11.68 -0.31 9.00
CA TYR A 59 -12.34 0.32 10.13
C TYR A 59 -13.29 1.40 9.63
N GLY A 60 -14.52 1.36 10.12
CA GLY A 60 -15.41 2.52 10.18
C GLY A 60 -15.41 3.07 11.61
N THR A 61 -16.60 3.31 12.18
CA THR A 61 -16.77 3.44 13.65
C THR A 61 -16.39 2.15 14.40
N LYS A 62 -16.45 1.00 13.73
CA LYS A 62 -16.08 -0.33 14.20
C LYS A 62 -15.36 -1.08 13.07
N PRO A 63 -14.58 -2.14 13.33
CA PRO A 63 -14.06 -3.00 12.26
C PRO A 63 -15.26 -3.57 11.47
N VAL A 64 -15.30 -3.26 10.18
CA VAL A 64 -16.43 -3.62 9.31
C VAL A 64 -16.09 -4.84 8.47
N TRP A 65 -14.80 -4.97 8.12
CA TRP A 65 -14.30 -6.05 7.28
C TRP A 65 -12.81 -6.30 7.57
N ALA A 66 -12.39 -7.55 7.47
CA ALA A 66 -10.99 -7.96 7.54
C ALA A 66 -10.70 -9.03 6.48
N SER A 67 -9.47 -9.11 6.00
CA SER A 67 -9.02 -10.16 5.08
C SER A 67 -8.83 -11.52 5.76
N ASP A 68 -8.84 -11.56 7.10
CA ASP A 68 -8.58 -12.75 7.92
C ASP A 68 -7.25 -13.44 7.56
N THR A 69 -6.27 -12.65 7.15
CA THR A 69 -4.91 -13.08 6.77
C THR A 69 -3.92 -13.00 7.94
N TYR A 70 -4.44 -12.89 9.17
CA TYR A 70 -3.66 -12.81 10.39
C TYR A 70 -2.70 -14.01 10.52
N GLY A 71 -1.41 -13.72 10.76
CA GLY A 71 -0.39 -14.74 10.96
C GLY A 71 0.15 -15.36 9.66
N LEU A 72 -0.18 -14.81 8.50
CA LEU A 72 0.50 -15.13 7.24
C LEU A 72 1.77 -14.28 7.06
N ASP A 73 2.70 -14.72 6.21
CA ASP A 73 3.96 -14.00 5.91
C ASP A 73 3.81 -12.95 4.79
N GLY A 74 2.70 -12.22 4.81
CA GLY A 74 2.35 -11.21 3.80
C GLY A 74 2.97 -9.87 4.14
N ILE A 75 3.89 -9.42 3.28
CA ILE A 75 4.68 -8.21 3.52
C ILE A 75 4.14 -7.00 2.76
N ARG A 76 3.36 -7.25 1.70
CA ARG A 76 2.83 -6.20 0.83
C ARG A 76 1.46 -6.57 0.28
N LEU A 77 0.64 -5.56 0.09
CA LEU A 77 -0.70 -5.63 -0.48
C LEU A 77 -0.69 -4.74 -1.74
N CYS A 78 -0.87 -5.31 -2.91
CA CYS A 78 -0.79 -4.59 -4.18
C CYS A 78 -2.17 -4.55 -4.85
N LEU A 79 -2.58 -3.37 -5.29
CA LEU A 79 -3.78 -3.19 -6.09
C LEU A 79 -3.42 -3.31 -7.58
N GLN A 80 -3.80 -4.41 -8.21
CA GLN A 80 -3.53 -4.67 -9.60
C GLN A 80 -4.42 -3.82 -10.54
N ASP A 81 -4.05 -3.75 -11.83
CA ASP A 81 -4.77 -2.96 -12.85
C ASP A 81 -6.22 -3.42 -13.08
N ASP A 82 -6.51 -4.67 -12.77
CA ASP A 82 -7.83 -5.30 -12.83
C ASP A 82 -8.70 -5.00 -11.59
N CYS A 83 -8.27 -4.07 -10.73
CA CYS A 83 -8.91 -3.76 -9.45
C CYS A 83 -8.93 -4.95 -8.47
N ASN A 84 -8.06 -5.93 -8.66
CA ASN A 84 -7.86 -7.00 -7.71
C ASN A 84 -6.79 -6.62 -6.67
N LEU A 85 -7.16 -6.68 -5.41
CA LEU A 85 -6.24 -6.43 -4.32
C LEU A 85 -5.60 -7.76 -3.92
N VAL A 86 -4.29 -7.86 -4.10
CA VAL A 86 -3.52 -9.10 -3.93
C VAL A 86 -2.45 -8.93 -2.88
N MET A 87 -2.43 -9.85 -1.92
CA MET A 87 -1.41 -9.93 -0.90
C MET A 87 -0.26 -10.83 -1.36
N TYR A 88 0.95 -10.31 -1.24
CA TYR A 88 2.17 -11.03 -1.59
C TYR A 88 3.08 -11.23 -0.37
N ASN A 89 3.73 -12.40 -0.33
CA ASN A 89 4.82 -12.64 0.60
C ASN A 89 6.18 -12.17 0.05
N GLN A 90 7.22 -12.28 0.86
CA GLN A 90 8.60 -11.92 0.47
C GLN A 90 9.11 -12.73 -0.73
N ARG A 91 8.56 -13.92 -0.99
CA ARG A 91 8.88 -14.78 -2.14
C ARG A 91 8.02 -14.46 -3.38
N HIS A 92 7.26 -13.37 -3.37
CA HIS A 92 6.33 -12.96 -4.42
C HIS A 92 5.20 -13.98 -4.68
N GLN A 93 4.88 -14.84 -3.72
CA GLN A 93 3.74 -15.74 -3.79
C GLN A 93 2.49 -15.02 -3.34
N ILE A 94 1.38 -15.30 -4.03
CA ILE A 94 0.05 -14.81 -3.69
C ILE A 94 -0.43 -15.57 -2.45
N LEU A 95 -0.68 -14.86 -1.37
CA LEU A 95 -1.25 -15.43 -0.14
C LEU A 95 -2.77 -15.27 -0.11
N TRP A 96 -3.26 -14.15 -0.63
CA TRP A 96 -4.67 -13.79 -0.59
C TRP A 96 -4.99 -12.82 -1.72
N SER A 97 -6.24 -12.83 -2.17
CA SER A 97 -6.76 -11.86 -3.13
C SER A 97 -8.25 -11.59 -2.89
N THR A 98 -8.72 -10.37 -3.17
CA THR A 98 -10.14 -10.03 -3.12
C THR A 98 -11.01 -10.84 -4.08
N ASN A 99 -10.41 -11.40 -5.14
CA ASN A 99 -11.10 -12.16 -6.19
C ASN A 99 -12.25 -11.38 -6.84
N SER A 100 -12.09 -10.06 -6.90
CA SER A 100 -12.98 -9.16 -7.65
C SER A 100 -12.73 -9.38 -9.14
N GLN A 101 -13.80 -9.62 -9.91
CA GLN A 101 -13.77 -9.76 -11.38
C GLN A 101 -14.45 -8.57 -12.05
#